data_AF-A0A6L5QI79-F1
#
_entry.id   AF-A0A6L5QI79-F1
#
_cell.length_a   1.000
_cell.length_b   1.000
_cell.length_c   1.000
_cell.angle_alpha   90.00
_cell.angle_beta   90.00
_cell.angle_gamma   90.00
#
_symmetry.space_group_name_H-M   'P 1'
#
loop_
_entity.id
_entity.type
_entity.pdbx_description
1 polymer ?
#
loop_
_entity_poly.entity_id
_entity_poly.type
_entity_poly.pdbx_seq_one_letter_code
_entity_poly.pdbx_strand_id
1 'polypeptide(L)' 'MLTRVTDTIIEELIDATCGDTRSRHFFLHALHGLVRVAKAEQLQEMRMDVELATGEVSQPEGCDSDSREPT' A
#
# COMPACT_ATOMS: atom_id res chain seq x y z
N MET A 1 3.65 2.92 16.46
CA MET A 1 4.82 3.80 16.72
C MET A 1 5.88 3.65 15.61
N LEU A 2 5.52 3.87 14.35
CA LEU A 2 6.45 3.86 13.19
C LEU A 2 6.88 5.28 12.77
N THR A 3 6.16 6.31 13.21
CA THR A 3 6.43 7.70 12.84
C THR A 3 7.80 8.16 13.31
N ARG A 4 8.21 7.79 14.53
CA ARG A 4 9.49 8.24 15.10
C ARG A 4 10.70 7.87 14.24
N VAL A 5 10.75 6.67 13.65
CA VAL A 5 11.88 6.25 12.80
C VAL A 5 11.84 6.99 11.46
N THR A 6 10.66 7.12 10.86
CA THR A 6 10.49 7.88 9.61
C THR A 6 10.87 9.34 9.80
N ASP A 7 10.47 9.95 10.92
CA ASP A 7 10.77 11.35 11.23
C ASP A 7 12.28 11.56 11.39
N THR A 8 12.99 10.65 12.08
CA THR A 8 14.45 10.68 12.18
C THR A 8 15.14 10.59 10.82
N ILE A 9 14.71 9.68 9.94
CA ILE A 9 15.30 9.55 8.60
C ILE A 9 15.03 10.82 7.76
N ILE A 10 13.85 11.41 7.87
CA ILE A 10 13.52 12.66 7.19
C ILE A 10 14.44 13.79 7.66
N GLU A 11 14.66 13.92 8.98
CA GLU A 11 15.57 14.90 9.55
C GLU A 11 17.01 14.70 9.08
N GLU A 12 17.52 13.46 9.09
CA GLU A 12 18.86 13.13 8.60
C GLU A 12 19.04 13.46 7.11
N LEU A 13 18.04 13.17 6.28
CA LEU A 13 18.07 13.50 4.85
C LEU A 13 18.08 15.02 4.62
N ILE A 14 17.30 15.77 5.40
CA ILE A 14 17.28 17.23 5.35
C ILE A 14 18.65 17.79 5.73
N ASP A 15 19.21 17.34 6.84
CA ASP A 15 20.49 17.84 7.34
C ASP A 15 21.65 17.50 6.38
N ALA A 16 21.56 16.37 5.67
CA ALA A 16 22.55 15.98 4.66
C ALA A 16 22.44 16.76 3.33
N THR A 17 21.28 17.35 3.02
CA THR A 17 21.01 17.94 1.69
C THR A 17 20.78 19.44 1.70
N CYS A 18 20.28 20.01 2.79
CA CYS A 18 19.84 21.39 2.85
C CYS A 18 20.90 22.29 3.51
N GLY A 19 21.40 23.28 2.77
CA GLY A 19 22.31 24.31 3.32
C GLY A 19 21.60 25.54 3.90
N ASP A 20 20.28 25.67 3.72
CA ASP A 20 19.51 26.85 4.11
C ASP A 20 18.10 26.51 4.60
N THR A 21 17.50 27.44 5.35
CA THR A 21 16.20 27.29 6.00
C THR A 21 15.05 27.11 5.01
N ARG A 22 15.12 27.72 3.82
CA ARG A 22 14.07 27.62 2.80
C ARG A 22 14.07 26.22 2.19
N SER A 23 15.23 25.70 1.82
CA SER A 23 15.39 24.33 1.33
C SER A 23 14.91 23.33 2.38
N ARG A 24 15.32 23.51 3.64
CA ARG A 24 14.87 22.68 4.78
C ARG A 24 13.35 22.61 4.89
N HIS A 25 12.65 23.75 4.85
CA HIS A 25 11.19 23.78 4.95
C HIS A 25 10.52 23.07 3.77
N PHE A 26 11.03 23.29 2.54
CA PHE A 26 10.51 22.63 1.35
C PHE A 26 10.69 21.10 1.42
N PHE A 27 11.90 20.62 1.73
CA PHE A 27 12.21 19.20 1.81
C PHE A 27 11.44 18.50 2.93
N LEU A 28 11.25 19.15 4.08
CA LEU A 28 10.41 18.60 5.16
C LEU A 28 9.00 18.28 4.67
N HIS A 29 8.34 19.23 4.02
CA HIS A 29 6.98 19.02 3.51
C HIS A 29 6.94 18.02 2.34
N ALA A 30 7.92 18.06 1.44
CA ALA A 30 8.02 17.14 0.32
C ALA A 30 8.20 15.69 0.78
N LEU A 31 9.12 15.44 1.71
CA LEU A 31 9.41 14.09 2.23
C LEU A 31 8.22 13.52 3.02
N HIS A 32 7.59 14.31 3.88
CA HIS A 32 6.35 13.88 4.53
C HIS A 32 5.22 13.63 3.52
N GLY A 33 5.14 14.43 2.46
CA GLY A 33 4.21 14.21 1.35
C GLY A 33 4.45 12.87 0.66
N LEU A 34 5.69 12.58 0.32
CA LEU A 34 6.11 11.32 -0.32
C LEU A 34 5.77 10.11 0.56
N VAL A 35 6.05 10.17 1.86
CA VAL A 35 5.70 9.08 2.79
C VAL A 35 4.20 8.84 2.83
N ARG A 36 3.36 9.90 2.79
CA ARG A 36 1.90 9.74 2.75
C ARG A 36 1.45 9.06 1.46
N VAL A 37 2.00 9.46 0.32
CA VAL A 37 1.70 8.86 -0.98
C VAL A 37 2.09 7.38 -1.01
N ALA A 38 3.33 7.06 -0.63
CA ALA A 38 3.82 5.68 -0.59
C ALA A 38 2.95 4.76 0.29
N LYS A 39 2.49 5.26 1.45
CA LYS A 39 1.56 4.52 2.32
C LYS A 39 0.19 4.29 1.68
N ALA A 40 -0.31 5.26 0.92
CA ALA A 40 -1.59 5.13 0.22
C ALA A 40 -1.49 4.10 -0.92
N GLU A 41 -0.41 4.16 -1.69
CA GLU A 41 -0.11 3.19 -2.76
C GLU A 41 0.04 1.77 -2.20
N GLN A 42 0.82 1.60 -1.13
CA GLN A 42 0.97 0.31 -0.46
C GLN A 42 -0.37 -0.25 0.05
N LEU A 43 -1.21 0.60 0.65
CA LEU A 43 -2.53 0.17 1.12
C LEU A 43 -3.44 -0.24 -0.05
N GLN A 44 -3.36 0.46 -1.18
CA GLN A 44 -4.13 0.12 -2.38
C GLN A 44 -3.70 -1.23 -2.95
N GLU A 45 -2.40 -1.49 -3.05
CA GLU A 45 -1.85 -2.78 -3.48
C GLU A 45 -2.33 -3.92 -2.56
N MET A 46 -2.22 -3.74 -1.25
CA MET A 46 -2.70 -4.74 -0.28
C MET A 46 -4.19 -5.03 -0.40
N ARG A 47 -5.03 -4.03 -0.72
CA ARG A 47 -6.46 -4.25 -0.93
C ARG A 47 -6.73 -5.11 -2.17
N MET A 48 -6.00 -4.87 -3.25
CA MET A 48 -6.07 -5.68 -4.47
C MET A 48 -5.63 -7.13 -4.19
N ASP A 49 -4.55 -7.33 -3.45
CA ASP A 49 -4.09 -8.67 -3.07
C ASP A 49 -5.13 -9.44 -2.25
N VAL A 50 -5.82 -8.75 -1.33
CA VAL A 50 -6.90 -9.35 -0.54
C VAL A 50 -8.11 -9.70 -1.41
N GLU A 51 -8.50 -8.83 -2.34
CA GLU A 51 -9.59 -9.10 -3.29
C GLU A 51 -9.28 -10.33 -4.15
N LEU A 52 -8.05 -10.49 -4.63
CA LEU A 52 -7.62 -11.68 -5.37
C LEU A 52 -7.63 -12.93 -4.49
N ALA A 53 -7.07 -12.86 -3.28
CA ALA A 53 -7.02 -13.99 -2.35
C ALA A 53 -8.42 -14.45 -1.88
N THR A 54 -9.40 -13.55 -1.87
CA THR A 54 -10.79 -13.86 -1.48
C THR A 54 -11.68 -14.27 -2.65
N GLY A 55 -11.32 -13.91 -3.89
CA GLY A 55 -12.07 -14.21 -5.12
C GLY A 55 -11.94 -15.64 -5.64
N GLU A 56 -10.86 -16.37 -5.33
CA GLU A 56 -10.66 -17.77 -5.79
C GLU A 56 -11.32 -18.84 -4.90
N VAL A 57 -11.89 -18.49 -3.74
CA VAL A 57 -12.55 -19.47 -2.84
C VAL A 57 -14.03 -19.72 -3.21
N SER A 58 -14.54 -19.09 -4.27
CA SER A 58 -16.00 -19.02 -4.55
C SER A 58 -16.47 -19.70 -5.84
N GLN A 59 -15.72 -20.63 -6.42
CA GLN A 59 -16.30 -21.60 -7.35
C GLN A 59 -16.41 -22.95 -6.64
N PRO A 60 -17.60 -23.33 -6.12
CA PRO A 60 -17.88 -24.75 -6.05
C PRO A 60 -17.88 -25.24 -7.49
N GLU A 61 -16.83 -25.99 -7.85
CA GLU A 61 -16.81 -26.80 -9.06
C GLU A 61 -18.15 -27.51 -9.18
N GLY A 62 -18.76 -27.38 -10.36
CA GLY A 62 -20.08 -27.90 -10.64
C GLY A 62 -20.19 -29.37 -10.24
N CYS A 63 -21.15 -29.67 -9.37
CA CYS A 63 -21.83 -30.95 -9.47
C CYS A 63 -22.83 -30.82 -10.61
N ASP A 64 -22.36 -31.06 -11.85
CA ASP A 64 -23.22 -31.52 -12.93
C ASP A 64 -23.88 -32.81 -12.46
N SER A 65 -25.05 -32.66 -11.84
CA SER A 65 -25.95 -33.78 -11.62
C SER A 65 -26.64 -34.05 -12.96
N ASP A 66 -25.97 -34.84 -13.80
CA ASP A 66 -26.56 -35.53 -14.94
C ASP A 66 -27.78 -36.33 -14.47
N SER A 67 -28.94 -35.69 -14.47
CA SER A 67 -30.24 -36.34 -14.27
C SER A 67 -30.86 -36.60 -15.64
N ARG A 68 -30.27 -37.55 -16.35
CA ARG A 68 -30.92 -38.20 -17.50
C ARG A 68 -31.85 -39.28 -16.98
N GLU A 69 -33.13 -38.95 -16.79
CA GLU A 69 -34.16 -39.99 -16.65
C GLU A 69 -34.57 -40.49 -18.04
N PRO A 70 -34.48 -41.81 -18.32
CA PRO A 70 -35.16 -42.44 -19.44
C PRO A 70 -36.50 -43.00 -18.96
N THR A 71 -37.59 -42.57 -19.63
CA THR A 71 -38.79 -43.29 -20.11
C THR A 71 -40.06 -42.47 -19.94
#